data_AF-A0A6M4GFW8-F1
#
_entry.id   AF-A0A6M4GFW8-F1
#
_cell.length_a   1.000
_cell.length_b   1.000
_cell.length_c   1.000
_cell.angle_alpha   90.00
_cell.angle_beta   90.00
_cell.angle_gamma   90.00
#
_symmetry.space_group_name_H-M   'P 1'
#
loop_
_entity.id
_entity.type
_entity.pdbx_description
1 polymer ?
#
loop_
_entity_poly.entity_id
_entity_poly.type
_entity_poly.pdbx_seq_one_letter_code
_entity_poly.pdbx_strand_id
1 'polypeptide(L)'
;MAQLTQMEIANWLAIYVGVGLCCALAVSLSVGVLLGQLVQERAWRQIHDVRGAALFLPRTWWRWQKLYLLSTPVTLGIVAWFAATLRWS
;
A
#
# COMPACT_ATOMS: atom_id res chain seq x y z
N MET A 1 -27.55 -18.04 9.78
CA MET A 1 -26.67 -17.18 8.96
C MET A 1 -27.50 -16.69 7.80
N ALA A 2 -27.72 -15.38 7.64
CA ALA A 2 -28.48 -14.85 6.52
C ALA A 2 -27.73 -15.19 5.22
N GLN A 3 -28.42 -15.82 4.26
CA GLN A 3 -27.82 -16.02 2.94
C GLN A 3 -27.78 -14.66 2.24
N LEU A 4 -26.57 -14.20 1.93
CA LEU A 4 -26.36 -13.02 1.10
C LEU A 4 -26.94 -13.29 -0.29
N THR A 5 -27.61 -12.30 -0.85
CA THR A 5 -28.06 -12.33 -2.23
C THR A 5 -26.87 -12.35 -3.19
N GLN A 6 -27.08 -12.83 -4.41
CA GLN A 6 -26.02 -12.87 -5.44
C GLN A 6 -25.44 -11.48 -5.74
N MET A 7 -26.27 -10.42 -5.63
CA MET A 7 -25.86 -9.03 -5.81
C MET A 7 -24.93 -8.56 -4.69
N GLU A 8 -25.26 -8.84 -3.43
CA GLU A 8 -24.41 -8.48 -2.30
C GLU A 8 -23.05 -9.18 -2.36
N ILE A 9 -23.01 -10.46 -2.76
CA ILE A 9 -21.76 -11.19 -2.96
C ILE A 9 -20.91 -10.52 -4.03
N ALA A 10 -21.50 -10.14 -5.16
CA ALA A 10 -20.79 -9.45 -6.23
C ALA A 10 -20.23 -8.08 -5.78
N ASN A 11 -21.01 -7.32 -4.99
CA ASN A 11 -20.57 -6.04 -4.44
C ASN A 11 -19.38 -6.19 -3.47
N TRP A 12 -19.44 -7.17 -2.57
CA TRP A 12 -18.31 -7.48 -1.69
C TRP A 12 -17.06 -7.85 -2.48
N LEU A 13 -17.20 -8.68 -3.51
CA LEU A 13 -16.10 -9.08 -4.37
C LEU A 13 -15.50 -7.88 -5.12
N ALA A 14 -16.35 -6.97 -5.62
CA ALA A 14 -15.92 -5.72 -6.24
C ALA A 14 -15.12 -4.83 -5.27
N ILE A 15 -15.57 -4.71 -4.01
CA ILE A 15 -14.85 -3.96 -2.97
C ILE A 15 -13.48 -4.59 -2.70
N TYR A 16 -13.41 -5.91 -2.52
CA TYR A 16 -12.12 -6.59 -2.29
C TYR A 16 -11.15 -6.40 -3.45
N VAL A 17 -11.63 -6.49 -4.70
CA VAL A 17 -10.80 -6.23 -5.88
C VAL A 17 -10.34 -4.78 -5.93
N GLY A 18 -11.24 -3.82 -5.66
CA GLY A 18 -10.92 -2.40 -5.61
C GLY A 18 -9.86 -2.06 -4.55
N VAL A 19 -10.01 -2.61 -3.34
CA VAL A 19 -9.01 -2.50 -2.26
C VAL A 19 -7.68 -3.10 -2.71
N GLY A 20 -7.69 -4.30 -3.29
CA GLY A 20 -6.49 -4.99 -3.76
C GLY A 20 -5.71 -4.17 -4.79
N LEU A 21 -6.40 -3.58 -5.76
CA LEU A 21 -5.81 -2.68 -6.76
C LEU A 21 -5.20 -1.43 -6.11
N CYS A 22 -5.92 -0.78 -5.19
CA CYS A 22 -5.41 0.39 -4.49
C CYS A 22 -4.15 0.05 -3.67
N CYS A 23 -4.15 -1.08 -2.97
CA CYS A 23 -3.00 -1.59 -2.23
C CYS A 23 -1.81 -1.88 -3.18
N ALA A 24 -2.05 -2.51 -4.33
CA ALA A 24 -1.00 -2.80 -5.30
C ALA A 24 -0.35 -1.52 -5.86
N LEU A 25 -1.15 -0.50 -6.16
CA LEU A 25 -0.65 0.81 -6.59
C LEU A 25 0.15 1.51 -5.49
N ALA A 26 -0.36 1.48 -4.25
CA ALA A 26 0.34 2.04 -3.10
C ALA A 26 1.70 1.36 -2.85
N VAL A 27 1.76 0.04 -2.94
CA VAL A 27 3.02 -0.71 -2.85
C VAL A 27 3.97 -0.29 -3.97
N SER A 28 3.48 -0.28 -5.21
CA SER A 28 4.30 0.10 -6.37
C SER A 28 4.90 1.51 -6.23
N LEU A 29 4.09 2.49 -5.84
CA LEU A 29 4.53 3.86 -5.63
C LEU A 29 5.48 4.00 -4.43
N SER A 30 5.17 3.37 -3.30
CA SER A 30 6.03 3.41 -2.11
C SER A 30 7.41 2.80 -2.38
N VAL A 31 7.48 1.71 -3.15
CA VAL A 31 8.74 1.10 -3.61
C VAL A 31 9.46 2.02 -4.59
N GLY A 32 8.76 2.62 -5.55
CA GLY A 32 9.36 3.56 -6.50
C GLY A 32 9.99 4.77 -5.83
N VAL A 33 9.28 5.39 -4.87
CA VAL A 33 9.79 6.52 -4.08
C VAL A 33 10.98 6.09 -3.23
N LEU A 34 10.91 4.91 -2.58
CA LEU A 34 12.01 4.37 -1.79
C LEU A 34 13.26 4.14 -2.65
N LEU A 35 13.13 3.54 -3.82
CA LEU A 35 14.24 3.34 -4.77
C LEU A 35 14.83 4.68 -5.22
N GLY A 36 14.00 5.67 -5.53
CA GLY A 36 14.45 7.03 -5.87
C GLY A 36 15.27 7.66 -4.75
N GLN A 37 14.80 7.54 -3.49
CA GLN A 37 15.54 8.02 -2.32
C GLN A 37 16.87 7.28 -2.14
N LEU A 38 16.89 5.96 -2.30
CA LEU A 38 18.09 5.13 -2.17
C LEU A 38 19.16 5.50 -3.21
N VAL A 39 18.73 5.80 -4.45
CA VAL A 39 19.62 6.26 -5.53
C VAL A 39 20.15 7.67 -5.24
N GLN A 40 19.29 8.59 -4.78
CA GLN A 40 19.69 9.97 -4.45
C GLN A 40 20.66 10.03 -3.26
N GLU A 41 20.39 9.27 -2.20
CA GLU A 41 21.21 9.24 -1.00
C GLU A 41 22.58 8.56 -1.23
N ARG A 42 22.83 8.00 -2.42
CA ARG A 42 23.99 7.15 -2.72
C ARG A 42 24.24 6.16 -1.58
N ALA A 43 23.20 5.45 -1.17
CA ALA A 43 23.24 4.47 -0.08
C ALA A 43 24.42 3.50 -0.18
N TRP A 44 24.89 3.24 -1.41
CA TRP A 44 26.10 2.49 -1.73
C TRP A 44 27.39 2.99 -1.07
N ARG A 45 27.51 4.28 -0.74
CA ARG A 45 28.65 4.83 0.03
C ARG A 45 28.60 4.44 1.51
N GLN A 46 27.40 4.21 2.05
CA GLN A 46 27.18 3.91 3.47
C GLN A 46 27.25 2.41 3.77
N ILE A 47 27.12 1.55 2.76
CA ILE A 47 27.27 0.09 2.85
C ILE A 47 28.72 -0.35 3.10
N HIS A 48 29.71 0.53 2.88
CA HIS A 48 31.12 0.23 3.15
C HIS A 48 31.42 -0.02 4.64
N ASP A 49 30.52 0.38 5.54
CA ASP A 49 30.61 0.13 6.98
C ASP A 49 29.56 -0.91 7.41
N VAL A 50 30.00 -2.00 8.04
CA VAL A 50 29.15 -3.15 8.43
C VAL A 50 28.06 -2.72 9.42
N ARG A 51 28.36 -1.73 10.28
CA ARG A 51 27.38 -1.07 11.15
C ARG A 51 26.36 -0.25 10.37
N GLY A 52 26.80 0.41 9.29
CA GLY A 52 25.97 1.14 8.36
C GLY A 52 24.95 0.23 7.68
N ALA A 53 25.38 -0.93 7.19
CA ALA A 53 24.51 -1.93 6.55
C ALA A 53 23.48 -2.55 7.53
N ALA A 54 23.91 -2.86 8.76
CA ALA A 54 23.02 -3.44 9.78
C ALA A 54 21.89 -2.48 10.21
N LEU A 55 22.17 -1.17 10.26
CA LEU A 55 21.15 -0.15 10.55
C LEU A 55 20.36 0.30 9.31
N PHE A 56 20.82 -0.07 8.11
CA PHE A 56 20.20 0.33 6.85
C PHE A 56 18.87 -0.38 6.61
N LEU A 57 18.84 -1.70 6.78
CA LEU A 57 17.62 -2.50 6.61
C LEU A 57 16.44 -2.00 7.45
N PRO A 58 16.55 -1.87 8.79
CA PRO A 58 15.41 -1.47 9.62
C PRO A 58 14.98 -0.02 9.33
N ARG A 59 15.91 0.88 8.99
CA ARG A 59 15.56 2.26 8.59
C ARG A 59 14.82 2.30 7.25
N THR A 60 15.31 1.57 6.26
CA THR A 60 14.72 1.50 4.93
C THR A 60 13.34 0.84 4.97
N TRP A 61 13.20 -0.22 5.77
CA TRP A 61 11.91 -0.85 6.06
C TRP A 61 10.93 0.13 6.71
N TRP A 62 11.36 0.87 7.74
CA TRP A 62 10.52 1.84 8.43
C TRP A 62 10.09 3.00 7.53
N ARG A 63 10.98 3.47 6.65
CA ARG A 63 10.66 4.50 5.64
C ARG A 63 9.61 4.00 4.65
N TRP A 64 9.78 2.77 4.15
CA TRP A 64 8.79 2.13 3.29
C TRP A 64 7.44 2.00 3.98
N GLN A 65 7.43 1.53 5.23
CA GLN A 65 6.21 1.34 6.01
C GLN A 65 5.47 2.66 6.26
N LYS A 66 6.18 3.76 6.53
CA LYS A 66 5.56 5.10 6.63
C LYS A 66 4.93 5.54 5.31
N LEU A 67 5.63 5.36 4.19
CA LEU A 67 5.11 5.71 2.86
C LEU A 67 3.86 4.89 2.51
N TYR A 68 3.86 3.61 2.86
CA TYR A 68 2.70 2.73 2.68
C TYR A 68 1.53 3.13 3.59
N LEU A 69 1.78 3.42 4.86
CA LEU A 69 0.72 3.89 5.77
C LEU A 69 0.15 5.25 5.34
N LEU A 70 0.94 6.11 4.69
CA LEU A 70 0.46 7.39 4.19
C LEU A 70 -0.56 7.22 3.05
N SER A 71 -0.55 6.09 2.32
CA SER A 71 -1.56 5.80 1.30
C SER A 71 -2.88 5.28 1.88
N THR A 72 -2.88 4.73 3.10
CA THR A 72 -4.08 4.13 3.71
C THR A 72 -5.30 5.06 3.78
N PRO A 73 -5.22 6.36 4.18
CA PRO A 73 -6.39 7.23 4.17
C PRO A 73 -6.94 7.47 2.75
N VAL A 74 -6.07 7.52 1.74
CA VAL A 74 -6.48 7.68 0.34
C VAL A 74 -7.15 6.41 -0.16
N THR A 75 -6.59 5.24 0.12
CA THR A 75 -7.18 3.93 -0.21
C THR A 75 -8.56 3.77 0.43
N LEU A 76 -8.69 4.10 1.73
CA LEU A 76 -9.98 4.06 2.43
C LEU A 76 -10.99 5.02 1.82
N GLY A 77 -10.57 6.25 1.47
CA GLY A 77 -11.44 7.23 0.81
C GLY A 77 -11.97 6.75 -0.53
N ILE A 78 -11.10 6.21 -1.40
CA ILE A 78 -11.47 5.69 -2.72
C ILE A 78 -12.44 4.51 -2.57
N VAL A 79 -12.12 3.55 -1.69
CA VAL A 79 -12.92 2.34 -1.50
C VAL A 79 -14.27 2.66 -0.87
N ALA A 80 -14.32 3.56 0.12
CA ALA A 80 -15.57 4.00 0.74
C ALA A 80 -16.48 4.71 -0.27
N TRP A 81 -15.90 5.59 -1.10
CA TRP A 81 -16.63 6.22 -2.20
C TRP A 81 -17.16 5.20 -3.20
N PHE A 82 -16.31 4.25 -3.63
CA PHE A 82 -16.71 3.17 -4.53
C PHE A 82 -17.83 2.31 -3.94
N ALA A 83 -17.73 1.92 -2.67
CA ALA A 83 -18.77 1.18 -1.97
C ALA A 83 -20.10 1.93 -1.91
N ALA A 84 -20.07 3.27 -1.80
CA ALA A 84 -21.27 4.12 -1.84
C ALA A 84 -21.91 4.18 -3.23
N THR A 85 -21.18 3.89 -4.30
CA THR A 85 -21.73 3.81 -5.68
C THR A 85 -22.40 2.46 -5.99
N LEU A 86 -22.17 1.43 -5.17
CA LEU A 86 -22.75 0.11 -5.37
C LEU A 86 -24.20 0.07 -4.89
N ARG A 87 -25.04 -0.69 -5.60
CA ARG A 87 -26.44 -0.93 -5.23
C ARG A 87 -26.53 -2.13 -4.31
N TRP A 88 -26.95 -1.90 -3.06
CA TRP A 88 -27.07 -2.92 -2.03
C TRP A 88 -28.48 -3.51 -1.89
N SER A 89 -29.45 -2.97 -2.65
CA SER A 89 -30.86 -3.39 -2.69
C SER A 89 -31.46 -3.26 -4.08
#